data_AF-A0A328RWN0-F1
#
_entry.id   AF-A0A328RWN0-F1
#
_cell.length_a   1.000
_cell.length_b   1.000
_cell.length_c   1.000
_cell.angle_alpha   90.00
_cell.angle_beta   90.00
_cell.angle_gamma   90.00
#
_symmetry.space_group_name_H-M   'P 1'
#
loop_
_entity.id
_entity.type
_entity.pdbx_description
1 polymer ?
#
loop_
_entity_poly.entity_id
_entity_poly.type
_entity_poly.pdbx_seq_one_letter_code
_entity_poly.pdbx_strand_id
1 'polypeptide(L)' 'MWKIICVDVNDYCDLCGCCIDYCPEGAIEYSEPFYVNQNICTLCGNCSDACPIGVLNVHTVWIDDNEYQEDEE' A
#
# COMPACT_ATOMS: atom_id res chain seq x y z
N MET A 1 4.77 -16.96 -6.13
CA MET A 1 4.53 -15.94 -7.18
C MET A 1 4.65 -14.59 -6.48
N TRP A 2 5.48 -13.68 -6.98
CA TRP A 2 5.62 -12.35 -6.38
C TRP A 2 4.29 -11.61 -6.43
N LYS A 3 3.86 -11.02 -5.31
CA LYS A 3 2.71 -10.13 -5.29
C LYS A 3 3.15 -8.74 -4.87
N ILE A 4 2.54 -7.75 -5.49
CA ILE A 4 2.72 -6.34 -5.18
C ILE A 4 1.86 -6.04 -3.96
N ILE A 5 2.46 -5.62 -2.84
CA ILE A 5 1.67 -5.25 -1.67
C ILE A 5 2.06 -3.85 -1.19
N CYS A 6 1.10 -2.94 -1.24
CA CYS A 6 1.19 -1.72 -0.45
C CYS A 6 0.68 -2.08 0.96
N VAL A 7 1.59 -2.23 1.92
CA VAL A 7 1.28 -2.49 3.32
C VAL A 7 1.49 -1.19 4.08
N ASP A 8 0.43 -0.54 4.53
CA ASP A 8 -0.04 -0.69 5.92
C ASP A 8 -1.20 0.29 6.18
N VAL A 9 -2.29 -0.25 6.73
CA VAL A 9 -3.39 0.55 7.28
C VAL A 9 -3.44 0.20 8.76
N ASN A 10 -2.43 0.66 9.48
CA ASN A 10 -2.43 0.64 10.93
C ASN A 10 -3.65 1.44 11.47
N ASP A 11 -4.01 1.24 12.73
CA ASP A 11 -5.08 1.99 13.41
C ASP A 11 -4.84 3.52 13.48
N TYR A 12 -3.72 4.01 12.93
CA TYR A 12 -3.35 5.41 12.85
C TYR A 12 -3.78 6.10 11.55
N CYS A 13 -4.25 5.35 10.54
CA CYS A 13 -4.78 5.93 9.32
C CYS A 13 -5.99 6.84 9.59
N ASP A 14 -5.90 8.10 9.22
CA ASP A 14 -6.95 9.11 9.41
C ASP A 14 -7.96 9.20 8.24
N LEU A 15 -7.78 8.36 7.22
CA LEU A 15 -8.60 8.30 6.00
C LEU A 15 -8.62 9.60 5.20
N CYS A 16 -7.52 10.38 5.23
CA CYS A 16 -7.41 11.63 4.48
C CYS A 16 -7.54 11.49 2.95
N GLY A 17 -7.28 10.29 2.39
CA GLY A 17 -7.39 10.01 0.96
C GLY A 17 -6.23 10.51 0.09
N CYS A 18 -5.18 11.11 0.67
CA CYS A 18 -4.04 11.64 -0.10
C CYS A 18 -3.34 10.57 -0.96
N CYS A 19 -3.32 9.31 -0.51
CA CYS A 19 -2.77 8.20 -1.27
C CYS A 19 -3.52 7.95 -2.59
N ILE A 20 -4.84 8.16 -2.63
CA ILE A 20 -5.67 8.00 -3.82
C ILE A 20 -5.33 9.11 -4.82
N ASP A 21 -5.32 10.37 -4.36
CA ASP A 21 -5.08 11.53 -5.22
C ASP A 21 -3.70 11.50 -5.88
N TYR A 22 -2.69 10.97 -5.19
CA TYR A 22 -1.31 10.91 -5.68
C TYR A 22 -0.98 9.62 -6.45
N CYS A 23 -1.89 8.65 -6.53
CA CYS A 23 -1.65 7.42 -7.28
C CYS A 23 -1.80 7.67 -8.79
N PRO A 24 -0.71 7.64 -9.58
CA PRO A 24 -0.77 7.96 -11.01
C PRO A 24 -1.54 6.91 -11.82
N GLU A 25 -1.59 5.67 -11.32
CA GLU A 25 -2.26 4.54 -11.97
C GLU A 25 -3.72 4.40 -11.55
N GLY A 26 -4.19 5.19 -10.59
CA GLY A 26 -5.53 4.99 -9.99
C GLY A 26 -5.68 3.62 -9.33
N ALA A 27 -4.60 3.09 -8.75
CA ALA A 27 -4.56 1.75 -8.17
C ALA A 27 -5.25 1.64 -6.81
N ILE A 28 -5.61 2.76 -6.16
CA ILE A 28 -6.12 2.80 -4.78
C ILE A 28 -7.58 3.27 -4.82
N GLU A 29 -8.46 2.51 -4.18
CA GLU A 29 -9.88 2.85 -4.03
C GLU A 29 -10.19 3.24 -2.58
N TYR A 30 -11.14 4.15 -2.39
CA TYR A 30 -11.56 4.59 -1.06
C TYR A 30 -12.36 3.47 -0.36
N SER A 31 -11.76 2.84 0.65
CA SER A 31 -12.38 1.78 1.47
C SER A 31 -11.74 1.68 2.86
N GLU A 32 -12.39 0.98 3.79
CA GLU A 32 -11.85 0.60 5.10
C GLU A 32 -11.73 -0.94 5.19
N PRO A 33 -10.52 -1.53 5.18
CA PRO A 33 -9.22 -0.91 4.85
C PRO A 33 -9.13 -0.51 3.37
N PHE A 34 -8.18 0.36 3.01
CA PHE A 34 -7.94 0.74 1.61
C PHE A 34 -7.61 -0.49 0.75
N TYR A 35 -8.22 -0.57 -0.44
CA TYR A 35 -7.94 -1.61 -1.42
C TYR A 35 -6.96 -1.11 -2.49
N VAL A 36 -5.98 -1.94 -2.84
CA VAL A 36 -5.02 -1.66 -3.91
C VAL A 36 -5.11 -2.71 -5.01
N ASN A 37 -5.37 -2.27 -6.24
CA ASN A 37 -5.37 -3.12 -7.42
C ASN A 37 -3.94 -3.45 -7.86
N GLN A 38 -3.51 -4.67 -7.51
CA GLN A 38 -2.16 -5.16 -7.81
C GLN A 38 -1.86 -5.33 -9.30
N ASN A 39 -2.87 -5.36 -10.18
CA ASN A 39 -2.64 -5.52 -11.61
C ASN A 39 -2.18 -4.22 -12.30
N ILE A 40 -2.40 -3.08 -11.65
CA ILE A 40 -2.06 -1.75 -12.21
C ILE A 40 -1.11 -0.97 -11.31
N CYS A 41 -0.96 -1.34 -10.04
CA CYS A 41 0.07 -0.75 -9.19
C CYS A 41 1.47 -1.01 -9.75
N THR A 42 2.28 0.05 -9.84
CA THR A 42 3.65 0.01 -10.40
C THR A 42 4.75 0.07 -9.34
N LEU A 43 4.39 0.05 -8.05
CA LEU A 43 5.32 0.25 -6.91
C LEU A 43 6.08 1.59 -6.95
N CYS A 44 5.48 2.65 -7.51
CA CYS A 44 6.15 3.93 -7.64
C CYS A 44 6.43 4.67 -6.32
N GLY A 45 5.75 4.32 -5.22
CA GLY A 45 5.96 4.95 -3.91
C GLY A 45 5.19 6.25 -3.65
N ASN A 46 4.57 6.87 -4.67
CA ASN A 46 3.89 8.17 -4.52
C ASN A 46 2.84 8.21 -3.40
N CYS A 47 2.11 7.12 -3.16
CA CYS A 47 1.11 7.06 -2.09
C CYS A 47 1.75 7.10 -0.70
N SER A 48 2.94 6.51 -0.53
CA SER A 48 3.72 6.57 0.70
C SER A 48 4.23 8.00 0.93
N ASP A 49 4.84 8.60 -0.09
CA ASP A 49 5.36 9.98 -0.03
C ASP A 49 4.26 11.02 0.25
N ALA A 50 3.04 10.79 -0.27
CA ALA A 50 1.90 11.68 -0.07
C ALA A 50 1.21 11.50 1.29
N CYS A 51 1.54 10.45 2.06
CA CYS A 51 0.91 10.18 3.34
C CYS A 51 1.39 11.18 4.40
N PRO A 52 0.53 12.10 4.89
CA PRO A 52 0.97 13.15 5.82
C PRO A 52 1.39 12.62 7.19
N ILE A 53 0.91 11.43 7.55
CA ILE A 53 1.21 10.74 8.81
C ILE A 53 2.24 9.62 8.64
N GLY A 54 2.70 9.35 7.42
CA GLY A 54 3.80 8.42 7.14
C GLY A 54 3.51 6.96 7.49
N VAL A 55 2.26 6.50 7.35
CA VAL A 55 1.85 5.14 7.74
C VAL A 55 1.86 4.11 6.62
N LEU A 56 2.07 4.53 5.37
CA LEU A 56 2.05 3.65 4.20
C LEU A 56 3.45 3.18 3.81
N ASN A 57 3.63 1.88 3.59
CA ASN A 57 4.83 1.30 2.97
C ASN A 57 4.50 0.59 1.65
N VAL A 58 5.47 0.61 0.73
CA VAL A 58 5.36 -0.01 -0.60
C VAL A 58 6.50 -1.01 -0.77
N HIS A 59 6.17 -2.31 -0.77
CA HIS A 59 7.17 -3.37 -0.95
C HIS A 59 6.59 -4.58 -1.69
N THR A 60 7.46 -5.51 -2.07
CA THR A 60 7.05 -6.80 -2.65
C THR A 60 7.32 -7.88 -1.64
N VAL A 61 6.33 -8.72 -1.35
CA VAL A 61 6.53 -9.89 -0.49
C VAL A 61 6.49 -11.17 -1.32
N TRP A 62 7.20 -12.17 -0.81
CA TRP A 62 7.00 -13.55 -1.18
C TRP A 62 5.80 -14.07 -0.40
N ILE A 63 4.76 -14.53 -1.10
CA ILE A 63 3.64 -15.21 -0.44
C ILE A 63 3.85 -16.71 -0.55
N ASP A 64 4.41 -17.26 0.51
CA ASP A 64 4.35 -18.64 0.93
C ASP A 64 3.31 -18.73 2.05
N ASP A 65 2.10 -19.18 1.69
CA ASP A 65 1.03 -19.59 2.62
C ASP A 65 0.58 -18.60 3.72
N ASN A 66 0.27 -17.35 3.33
CA ASN A 66 -0.47 -16.35 4.14
C ASN A 66 0.20 -15.91 5.45
N GLU A 67 1.53 -15.95 5.53
CA GLU A 67 2.27 -15.33 6.64
C GLU A 67 2.91 -14.02 6.16
N TYR A 68 2.58 -12.90 6.81
CA TYR A 68 3.29 -11.64 6.63
C TYR A 68 4.69 -11.84 7.23
N GLN A 69 5.69 -12.05 6.39
CA GLN A 69 7.08 -11.94 6.83
C GLN A 69 7.42 -10.45 6.77
N GLU A 70 7.56 -9.82 7.94
CA GLU A 70 8.29 -8.55 8.03
C GLU A 70 9.67 -8.82 7.44
N ASP A 71 10.07 -8.08 6.42
CA ASP A 71 11.41 -8.14 5.86
C ASP A 71 12.36 -7.69 7.00
N GLU A 72 12.84 -8.65 7.82
CA GLU A 72 13.88 -8.43 8.83
C GLU A 72 15.15 -8.01 8.08
N GLU A 73 15.59 -6.77 8.32
CA GLU A 73 16.87 -6.23 7.84
C GLU A 73 18.07 -6.81 8.60
#